data_AF-A0A0Q9WV07-F1
#
_entry.id   AF-A0A0Q9WV07-F1
#
_cell.length_a   1.000
_cell.length_b   1.000
_cell.length_c   1.000
_cell.angle_alpha   90.00
_cell.angle_beta   90.00
_cell.angle_gamma   90.00
#
_symmetry.space_group_name_H-M   'P 1'
#
loop_
_entity.id
_entity.type
_entity.pdbx_description
1 polymer ?
#
loop_
_entity_poly.entity_id
_entity_poly.type
_entity_poly.pdbx_seq_one_letter_code
_entity_poly.pdbx_strand_id
1 'polypeptide(L)'
;MKSGLVLTLLFLEIVAAQIPGCDYFDTVDLSHSPKLSNGSYQYEGLVIPPEQTGEYDFEILADGEKESVPRHLRGCACRLGSCIRFCCHRNLFLDRNERTCSGDIAKAVDYDPYVNISLANGTQVRRHVLKDFIVQQDLPVPCSEHFHLDALNDESHGWTLMEDGRLLRHFDQKSLSKQEYCLQPHPISAGDNKTVITLVPHNCNDPPESQLLYNILRLLSIICLLSTIIVYLFIPKLRNLHGCCFTCYMASLLIAYALLLVDSWKEDWSKSMCQLNGYVGYFAVMASFLWLTVISFDLWSSFRSNNYNVQRYTPRYRFLIYSLYAWGVAALLTLIVIIVDYKLDDNDDDELFWMPGVGLYNCWVKSDSRLVCAALFPWSNGSTNPFQHHNVYTDCHSHSGGEEGLAERCGTRGA
;
A
#
# COMPACT_ATOMS: atom_id res chain seq x y z
N MET A 1 -54.98 -44.70 -13.28
CA MET A 1 -54.45 -43.34 -13.54
C MET A 1 -52.97 -43.36 -13.22
N LYS A 2 -52.15 -42.76 -14.09
CA LYS A 2 -50.78 -43.16 -14.47
C LYS A 2 -49.74 -43.16 -13.33
N SER A 3 -48.97 -44.25 -13.23
CA SER A 3 -47.64 -44.29 -12.60
C SER A 3 -46.65 -43.48 -13.45
N GLY A 4 -46.07 -42.43 -12.89
CA GLY A 4 -45.03 -41.63 -13.51
C GLY A 4 -43.65 -42.10 -13.09
N LEU A 5 -42.94 -42.76 -14.00
CA LEU A 5 -41.55 -43.14 -13.87
C LEU A 5 -40.71 -41.88 -14.16
N VAL A 6 -40.15 -41.25 -13.12
CA VAL A 6 -39.23 -40.11 -13.29
C VAL A 6 -37.85 -40.67 -13.63
N LEU A 7 -37.53 -40.67 -14.92
CA LEU A 7 -36.21 -40.98 -15.45
C LEU A 7 -35.33 -39.74 -15.26
N THR A 8 -34.55 -39.69 -14.18
CA THR A 8 -33.48 -38.69 -14.02
C THR A 8 -32.36 -39.02 -15.00
N LEU A 9 -32.30 -38.28 -16.11
CA LEU A 9 -31.15 -38.25 -17.01
C LEU A 9 -29.98 -37.59 -16.26
N LEU A 10 -29.04 -38.41 -15.79
CA LEU A 10 -27.69 -37.97 -15.45
C LEU A 10 -27.00 -37.59 -16.76
N PHE A 11 -27.06 -36.31 -17.13
CA PHE A 11 -26.07 -35.75 -18.04
C PHE A 11 -24.73 -35.76 -17.29
N LEU A 12 -23.90 -36.76 -17.59
CA LEU A 12 -22.46 -36.63 -17.38
C LEU A 12 -21.99 -35.53 -18.34
N GLU A 13 -21.94 -34.29 -17.87
CA GLU A 13 -21.02 -33.32 -18.47
C GLU A 13 -19.62 -33.82 -18.11
N ILE A 14 -19.03 -34.59 -19.01
CA ILE A 14 -17.59 -34.82 -19.01
C ILE A 14 -16.96 -33.49 -19.43
N VAL A 15 -16.78 -32.56 -18.50
CA VAL A 15 -15.82 -31.46 -18.67
C VAL A 15 -14.44 -32.05 -18.40
N ALA A 16 -13.94 -32.85 -19.34
CA ALA A 16 -12.58 -33.36 -19.30
C ALA A 16 -11.76 -32.64 -20.36
N ALA A 17 -11.09 -31.55 -19.95
CA ALA A 17 -9.86 -31.12 -20.60
C ALA A 17 -8.97 -30.20 -19.74
N GLN A 18 -8.98 -30.31 -18.40
CA GLN A 18 -7.93 -29.72 -17.56
C GLN A 18 -6.70 -30.63 -17.54
N ILE A 19 -5.48 -30.06 -17.60
CA ILE A 19 -4.24 -30.83 -17.57
C ILE A 19 -4.04 -31.44 -16.17
N PRO A 20 -4.01 -32.78 -16.01
CA PRO A 20 -3.96 -33.40 -14.68
C PRO A 20 -2.72 -32.99 -13.86
N GLY A 21 -3.00 -32.39 -12.70
CA GLY A 21 -2.01 -31.95 -11.72
C GLY A 21 -1.17 -30.72 -12.11
N CYS A 22 -1.43 -30.09 -13.26
CA CYS A 22 -0.75 -28.85 -13.64
C CYS A 22 -1.50 -27.65 -13.06
N ASP A 23 -0.79 -26.74 -12.39
CA ASP A 23 -1.37 -25.47 -11.98
C ASP A 23 -1.70 -24.60 -13.20
N TYR A 24 -2.78 -23.81 -13.15
CA TYR A 24 -3.15 -22.95 -14.27
C TYR A 24 -2.03 -21.96 -14.62
N PHE A 25 -1.33 -21.41 -13.61
CA PHE A 25 -0.22 -20.50 -13.79
C PHE A 25 1.10 -21.21 -14.14
N ASP A 26 1.10 -22.53 -14.29
CA ASP A 26 2.18 -23.33 -14.92
C ASP A 26 1.95 -23.58 -16.42
N THR A 27 0.85 -23.05 -16.98
CA THR A 27 0.49 -23.26 -18.38
C THR A 27 0.84 -22.08 -19.29
N VAL A 28 0.88 -22.35 -20.59
CA VAL A 28 0.98 -21.36 -21.68
C VAL A 28 -0.08 -21.64 -22.74
N ASP A 29 -0.52 -20.61 -23.46
CA ASP A 29 -1.43 -20.71 -24.59
C ASP A 29 -0.73 -21.30 -25.82
N LEU A 30 -1.31 -22.38 -26.35
CA LEU A 30 -0.85 -23.11 -27.51
C LEU A 30 -1.73 -22.91 -28.74
N SER A 31 -2.74 -22.05 -28.68
CA SER A 31 -3.72 -21.85 -29.75
C SER A 31 -3.09 -21.46 -31.10
N HIS A 32 -1.98 -20.72 -31.05
CA HIS A 32 -1.21 -20.31 -32.24
C HIS A 32 0.10 -21.11 -32.43
N SER A 33 0.35 -22.14 -31.61
CA SER A 33 1.59 -22.90 -31.65
C SER A 33 1.56 -23.99 -32.73
N PRO A 34 2.65 -24.18 -33.50
CA PRO A 34 2.72 -25.23 -34.52
C PRO A 34 2.63 -26.63 -33.90
N LYS A 35 1.74 -27.46 -34.46
CA LYS A 35 1.56 -28.86 -34.10
C LYS A 35 2.45 -29.76 -34.95
N LEU A 36 3.22 -30.61 -34.29
CA LEU A 36 4.12 -31.59 -34.89
C LEU A 36 3.36 -32.86 -35.32
N SER A 37 3.95 -33.65 -36.21
CA SER A 37 3.34 -34.87 -36.77
C SER A 37 3.07 -35.95 -35.72
N ASN A 38 3.81 -35.96 -34.62
CA ASN A 38 3.63 -36.85 -33.48
C ASN A 38 2.52 -36.38 -32.50
N GLY A 39 1.84 -35.26 -32.79
CA GLY A 39 0.79 -34.70 -31.95
C GLY A 39 1.26 -33.72 -30.86
N SER A 40 2.57 -33.56 -30.66
CA SER A 40 3.15 -32.55 -29.75
C SER A 40 3.06 -31.13 -30.33
N TYR A 41 3.21 -30.12 -29.49
CA TYR A 41 3.21 -28.71 -29.88
C TYR A 41 4.57 -28.08 -29.63
N GLN A 42 4.99 -27.17 -30.49
CA GLN A 42 6.24 -26.43 -30.32
C GLN A 42 5.95 -24.99 -29.88
N TYR A 43 6.49 -24.59 -28.74
CA TYR A 43 6.31 -23.26 -28.14
C TYR A 43 7.67 -22.69 -27.75
N GLU A 44 8.08 -21.56 -28.34
CA GLU A 44 9.36 -20.86 -28.07
C GLU A 44 10.60 -21.81 -27.99
N GLY A 45 10.65 -22.85 -28.82
CA GLY A 45 11.75 -23.83 -28.85
C GLY A 45 11.58 -25.05 -27.92
N LEU A 46 10.57 -25.04 -27.05
CA LEU A 46 10.14 -26.17 -26.23
C LEU A 46 9.15 -27.07 -27.00
N VAL A 47 9.28 -28.39 -26.83
CA VAL A 47 8.32 -29.36 -27.36
C VAL A 47 7.43 -29.85 -26.22
N ILE A 48 6.15 -29.50 -26.26
CA ILE A 48 5.14 -29.86 -25.27
C ILE A 48 4.39 -31.10 -25.77
N PRO A 49 4.48 -32.24 -25.06
CA PRO A 49 3.87 -33.48 -25.48
C PRO A 49 2.34 -33.43 -25.30
N PRO A 50 1.56 -34.17 -26.10
CA PRO A 50 0.09 -34.08 -26.09
C PRO A 50 -0.52 -34.41 -24.72
N GLU A 51 0.12 -35.26 -23.91
CA GLU A 51 -0.33 -35.61 -22.56
C GLU A 51 -0.26 -34.43 -21.57
N GLN A 52 0.48 -33.39 -21.90
CA GLN A 52 0.59 -32.15 -21.12
C GLN A 52 -0.19 -30.99 -21.74
N THR A 53 -1.17 -31.29 -22.59
CA THR A 53 -2.06 -30.29 -23.20
C THR A 53 -3.51 -30.49 -22.74
N GLY A 54 -4.28 -29.42 -22.71
CA GLY A 54 -5.69 -29.43 -22.31
C GLY A 54 -6.45 -28.23 -22.88
N GLU A 55 -7.75 -28.37 -23.08
CA GLU A 55 -8.64 -27.30 -23.53
C GLU A 55 -9.23 -26.58 -22.32
N TYR A 56 -9.17 -25.25 -22.34
CA TYR A 56 -9.70 -24.38 -21.30
C TYR A 56 -10.76 -23.47 -21.89
N ASP A 57 -11.83 -23.24 -21.15
CA ASP A 57 -12.90 -22.27 -21.43
C ASP A 57 -13.02 -21.22 -20.33
N PHE A 58 -11.96 -21.08 -19.51
CA PHE A 58 -11.87 -20.09 -18.45
C PHE A 58 -10.43 -19.60 -18.24
N GLU A 59 -10.31 -18.42 -17.63
CA GLU A 59 -9.06 -17.88 -17.08
C GLU A 59 -9.21 -17.67 -15.57
N ILE A 60 -8.09 -17.70 -14.84
CA ILE A 60 -8.08 -17.51 -13.37
C ILE A 60 -7.45 -16.16 -13.04
N LEU A 61 -8.18 -15.31 -12.33
CA LEU A 61 -7.73 -14.00 -11.84
C LEU A 61 -6.95 -14.11 -10.51
N ALA A 62 -6.35 -13.01 -10.03
CA ALA A 62 -5.55 -13.03 -8.80
C ALA A 62 -6.33 -13.41 -7.54
N ASP A 63 -7.62 -13.11 -7.48
CA ASP A 63 -8.56 -13.47 -6.40
C ASP A 63 -9.00 -14.95 -6.46
N GLY A 64 -8.64 -15.66 -7.53
CA GLY A 64 -9.04 -17.05 -7.77
C GLY A 64 -10.38 -17.20 -8.47
N GLU A 65 -11.05 -16.09 -8.83
CA GLU A 65 -12.27 -16.14 -9.63
C GLU A 65 -11.96 -16.64 -11.05
N LYS A 66 -12.92 -17.38 -11.62
CA LYS A 66 -12.84 -17.92 -12.98
C LYS A 66 -13.68 -17.08 -13.92
N GLU A 67 -13.03 -16.49 -14.90
CA GLU A 67 -13.71 -15.75 -15.96
C GLU A 67 -13.91 -16.67 -17.17
N SER A 68 -15.13 -16.71 -17.72
CA SER A 68 -15.45 -17.55 -18.89
C SER A 68 -14.87 -16.91 -20.15
N VAL A 69 -14.06 -17.66 -20.90
CA VAL A 69 -13.42 -17.21 -22.15
C VAL A 69 -13.64 -18.22 -23.27
N PRO A 70 -13.45 -17.84 -24.55
CA PRO A 70 -13.51 -18.79 -25.65
C PRO A 70 -12.58 -19.97 -25.44
N ARG A 71 -13.02 -21.15 -25.90
CA ARG A 71 -12.23 -22.39 -25.82
C ARG A 71 -10.87 -22.20 -26.50
N HIS A 72 -9.81 -22.46 -25.77
CA HIS A 72 -8.44 -22.33 -26.22
C HIS A 72 -7.59 -23.49 -25.67
N LEU A 73 -6.50 -23.82 -26.38
CA LEU A 73 -5.63 -24.93 -26.01
C LEU A 73 -4.48 -24.41 -25.16
N ARG A 74 -4.25 -24.99 -23.99
CA ARG A 74 -3.10 -24.68 -23.13
C ARG A 74 -2.19 -25.88 -22.96
N GLY A 75 -0.93 -25.62 -22.62
CA GLY A 75 0.08 -26.65 -22.32
C GLY A 75 0.88 -26.36 -21.07
N CYS A 76 1.24 -27.40 -20.31
CA CYS A 76 1.95 -27.26 -19.03
C CYS A 76 3.46 -27.06 -19.19
N ALA A 77 3.87 -25.89 -19.71
CA ALA A 77 5.27 -25.64 -20.03
C ALA A 77 6.20 -25.66 -18.82
N CYS A 78 5.74 -25.21 -17.65
CA CYS A 78 6.59 -25.05 -16.46
C CYS A 78 6.98 -26.37 -15.77
N ARG A 79 6.36 -27.48 -16.18
CA ARG A 79 6.81 -28.84 -15.79
C ARG A 79 7.98 -29.34 -16.63
N LEU A 80 8.18 -28.78 -17.82
CA LEU A 80 9.21 -29.21 -18.77
C LEU A 80 10.44 -28.30 -18.75
N GLY A 81 10.31 -27.08 -18.21
CA GLY A 81 11.40 -26.15 -18.02
C GLY A 81 11.04 -25.05 -17.03
N SER A 82 12.02 -24.25 -16.64
CA SER A 82 11.80 -23.13 -15.72
C SER A 82 11.04 -22.00 -16.42
N CYS A 83 9.95 -21.55 -15.82
CA CYS A 83 9.15 -20.45 -16.35
C CYS A 83 9.44 -19.13 -15.66
N ILE A 84 9.16 -18.05 -16.37
CA ILE A 84 9.09 -16.72 -15.79
C ILE A 84 7.80 -16.03 -16.22
N ARG A 85 7.06 -15.48 -15.25
CA ARG A 85 5.78 -14.83 -15.50
C ARG A 85 5.97 -13.38 -15.89
N PHE A 86 5.55 -13.05 -17.11
CA PHE A 86 5.39 -11.68 -17.57
C PHE A 86 3.93 -11.25 -17.48
N CYS A 87 3.67 -9.94 -17.39
CA CYS A 87 2.30 -9.42 -17.42
C CYS A 87 1.76 -9.42 -18.86
N CYS A 88 2.63 -9.08 -19.81
CA CYS A 88 2.32 -8.92 -21.22
C CYS A 88 3.53 -9.29 -22.08
N HIS A 89 3.38 -9.13 -23.40
CA HIS A 89 4.49 -9.30 -24.33
C HIS A 89 5.72 -8.47 -23.89
N ARG A 90 6.91 -9.05 -24.03
CA ARG A 90 8.20 -8.50 -23.56
C ARG A 90 8.60 -7.11 -24.11
N ASN A 91 7.91 -6.64 -25.16
CA ASN A 91 8.13 -5.35 -25.82
C ASN A 91 7.04 -4.30 -25.49
N LEU A 92 6.13 -4.60 -24.57
CA LEU A 92 5.05 -3.71 -24.16
C LEU A 92 5.28 -3.19 -22.75
N PHE A 93 4.55 -2.14 -22.39
CA PHE A 93 4.46 -1.62 -21.03
C PHE A 93 3.09 -1.92 -20.46
N LEU A 94 3.03 -2.23 -19.17
CA LEU A 94 1.76 -2.43 -18.47
C LEU A 94 1.15 -1.06 -18.12
N ASP A 95 -0.09 -0.83 -18.53
CA ASP A 95 -0.78 0.44 -18.29
C ASP A 95 -1.20 0.57 -16.83
N ARG A 96 -1.20 1.80 -16.33
CA ARG A 96 -1.53 2.06 -14.92
C ARG A 96 -3.04 1.87 -14.69
N ASN A 97 -3.38 1.13 -13.63
CA ASN A 97 -4.76 0.89 -13.18
C ASN A 97 -5.64 0.14 -14.20
N GLU A 98 -5.02 -0.52 -15.18
CA GLU A 98 -5.70 -1.30 -16.20
C GLU A 98 -5.08 -2.70 -16.30
N ARG A 99 -5.81 -3.65 -16.89
CA ARG A 99 -5.29 -4.99 -17.22
C ARG A 99 -4.70 -5.05 -18.64
N THR A 100 -4.43 -3.89 -19.22
CA THR A 100 -4.06 -3.70 -20.62
C THR A 100 -2.59 -3.28 -20.71
N CYS A 101 -2.01 -3.50 -21.89
CA CYS A 101 -0.64 -3.13 -22.15
C CYS A 101 -0.55 -2.30 -23.43
N SER A 102 0.24 -1.24 -23.35
CA SER A 102 0.48 -0.31 -24.44
C SER A 102 1.89 -0.44 -25.00
N GLY A 103 2.05 -0.07 -26.27
CA GLY A 103 3.32 -0.10 -26.97
C GLY A 103 3.22 -0.75 -28.34
N ASP A 104 4.38 -1.00 -28.94
CA ASP A 104 4.51 -1.59 -30.27
C ASP A 104 5.34 -2.87 -30.17
N ILE A 105 4.69 -4.01 -30.40
CA ILE A 105 5.33 -5.34 -30.36
C ILE A 105 6.52 -5.41 -31.32
N ALA A 106 6.47 -4.70 -32.45
CA ALA A 106 7.53 -4.70 -33.46
C ALA A 106 8.77 -3.89 -33.04
N LYS A 107 8.65 -2.99 -32.05
CA LYS A 107 9.76 -2.20 -31.53
C LYS A 107 10.29 -2.87 -30.27
N ALA A 108 11.48 -3.46 -30.38
CA ALA A 108 12.16 -4.02 -29.22
C ALA A 108 12.40 -2.92 -28.18
N VAL A 109 11.98 -3.17 -26.95
CA VAL A 109 12.29 -2.32 -25.80
C VAL A 109 13.69 -2.69 -25.32
N ASP A 110 14.56 -1.70 -25.17
CA ASP A 110 15.92 -1.90 -24.65
C ASP A 110 15.89 -1.80 -23.12
N TYR A 111 16.09 -2.92 -22.44
CA TYR A 111 16.13 -3.04 -20.98
C TYR A 111 17.07 -4.16 -20.56
N ASP A 112 17.57 -4.12 -19.32
CA ASP A 112 18.40 -5.20 -18.76
C ASP A 112 17.55 -6.45 -18.50
N PRO A 113 17.73 -7.57 -19.24
CA PRO A 113 16.94 -8.78 -19.06
C PRO A 113 17.50 -9.70 -17.97
N TYR A 114 18.48 -9.26 -17.19
CA TYR A 114 19.07 -10.08 -16.14
C TYR A 114 18.38 -9.86 -14.79
N VAL A 115 17.94 -10.96 -14.17
CA VAL A 115 17.33 -10.96 -12.82
C VAL A 115 18.15 -11.83 -11.89
N ASN A 116 18.26 -11.41 -10.63
CA ASN A 116 18.86 -12.19 -9.55
C ASN A 116 17.84 -13.19 -9.01
N ILE A 117 18.17 -14.48 -9.11
CA ILE A 117 17.31 -15.58 -8.69
C ILE A 117 17.93 -16.25 -7.47
N SER A 118 17.13 -16.40 -6.41
CA SER A 118 17.52 -17.10 -5.20
C SER A 118 17.27 -18.60 -5.35
N LEU A 119 18.33 -19.39 -5.26
CA LEU A 119 18.27 -20.85 -5.26
C LEU A 119 17.80 -21.38 -3.90
N ALA A 120 17.30 -22.62 -3.86
CA ALA A 120 16.90 -23.29 -2.62
C ALA A 120 18.02 -23.37 -1.56
N ASN A 121 19.28 -23.31 -2.00
CA ASN A 121 20.46 -23.33 -1.12
C ASN A 121 20.80 -21.95 -0.52
N GLY A 122 20.00 -20.91 -0.78
CA GLY A 122 20.20 -19.55 -0.27
C GLY A 122 21.19 -18.69 -1.06
N THR A 123 21.80 -19.23 -2.12
CA THR A 123 22.70 -18.48 -3.02
C THR A 123 21.92 -17.77 -4.11
N GLN A 124 22.32 -16.55 -4.46
CA GLN A 124 21.75 -15.81 -5.58
C GLN A 124 22.55 -15.99 -6.87
N VAL A 125 21.86 -16.17 -7.99
CA VAL A 125 22.47 -16.30 -9.32
C VAL A 125 21.77 -15.35 -10.29
N ARG A 126 22.55 -14.56 -11.01
CA ARG A 126 22.05 -13.66 -12.06
C ARG A 126 21.82 -14.45 -13.36
N ARG A 127 20.59 -14.43 -13.88
CA ARG A 127 20.18 -15.20 -15.07
C ARG A 127 19.50 -14.32 -16.11
N HIS A 128 19.62 -14.69 -17.38
CA HIS A 128 19.02 -13.94 -18.49
C HIS A 128 17.60 -14.46 -18.75
N VAL A 129 16.58 -13.71 -18.34
CA VAL A 129 15.22 -14.24 -18.25
C VAL A 129 14.63 -14.66 -19.60
N LEU A 130 14.96 -13.96 -20.69
CA LEU A 130 14.42 -14.26 -22.02
C LEU A 130 15.12 -15.43 -22.74
N LYS A 131 16.23 -15.95 -22.18
CA LYS A 131 17.03 -17.03 -22.78
C LYS A 131 17.03 -18.28 -21.92
N ASP A 132 17.10 -18.10 -20.60
CA ASP A 132 17.22 -19.20 -19.64
C ASP A 132 15.84 -19.73 -19.19
N PHE A 133 14.75 -18.99 -19.46
CA PHE A 133 13.40 -19.33 -18.99
C PHE A 133 12.38 -19.31 -20.13
N ILE A 134 11.29 -20.05 -19.94
CA ILE A 134 10.08 -19.99 -20.76
C ILE A 134 9.26 -18.78 -20.31
N VAL A 135 9.05 -17.81 -21.21
CA VAL A 135 8.35 -16.57 -20.88
C VAL A 135 6.84 -16.78 -21.00
N GLN A 136 6.13 -16.73 -19.87
CA GLN A 136 4.66 -16.80 -19.84
C GLN A 136 4.11 -15.38 -20.01
N GLN A 137 3.60 -15.05 -21.18
CA GLN A 137 3.12 -13.70 -21.55
C GLN A 137 1.62 -13.63 -21.88
N ASP A 138 0.96 -14.80 -21.85
CA ASP A 138 -0.45 -15.02 -22.20
C ASP A 138 -1.35 -15.21 -20.97
N LEU A 139 -0.78 -15.18 -19.76
CA LEU A 139 -1.55 -15.24 -18.53
C LEU A 139 -2.23 -13.89 -18.26
N PRO A 140 -3.43 -13.88 -17.67
CA PRO A 140 -4.13 -12.63 -17.37
C PRO A 140 -3.32 -11.76 -16.42
N VAL A 141 -3.38 -10.44 -16.60
CA VAL A 141 -2.84 -9.49 -15.64
C VAL A 141 -3.57 -9.70 -14.30
N PRO A 142 -2.84 -9.87 -13.17
CA PRO A 142 -3.43 -10.23 -11.88
C PRO A 142 -4.66 -9.38 -11.48
N CYS A 143 -4.61 -8.07 -11.69
CA CYS A 143 -5.61 -7.09 -11.26
C CYS A 143 -5.44 -5.77 -12.02
N SER A 144 -6.51 -4.96 -12.06
CA SER A 144 -6.45 -3.61 -12.64
C SER A 144 -5.66 -2.67 -11.72
N GLU A 145 -6.00 -2.65 -10.43
CA GLU A 145 -5.30 -1.86 -9.42
C GLU A 145 -4.03 -2.59 -8.93
N HIS A 146 -2.93 -2.31 -9.60
CA HIS A 146 -1.61 -2.88 -9.30
C HIS A 146 -0.55 -1.80 -9.02
N PHE A 147 0.53 -2.17 -8.36
CA PHE A 147 1.71 -1.33 -8.20
C PHE A 147 2.98 -2.10 -8.53
N HIS A 148 4.05 -1.38 -8.89
CA HIS A 148 5.35 -1.95 -9.17
C HIS A 148 6.30 -1.77 -7.98
N LEU A 149 7.25 -2.69 -7.82
CA LEU A 149 8.29 -2.60 -6.78
C LEU A 149 9.55 -1.90 -7.33
N ASP A 150 9.66 -0.60 -7.05
CA ASP A 150 10.83 0.22 -7.36
C ASP A 150 11.90 0.15 -6.27
N ALA A 151 12.69 -0.91 -6.29
CA ALA A 151 13.81 -1.09 -5.37
C ALA A 151 14.98 -0.12 -5.58
N LEU A 152 14.97 0.69 -6.65
CA LEU A 152 16.04 1.66 -6.93
C LEU A 152 15.82 2.95 -6.13
N ASN A 153 14.57 3.42 -6.08
CA ASN A 153 14.21 4.67 -5.41
C ASN A 153 13.64 4.46 -4.00
N ASP A 154 13.14 3.25 -3.69
CA ASP A 154 12.53 2.94 -2.39
C ASP A 154 13.08 1.61 -1.83
N GLU A 155 13.81 1.69 -0.72
CA GLU A 155 14.35 0.49 -0.05
C GLU A 155 13.25 -0.46 0.44
N SER A 156 12.05 0.05 0.75
CA SER A 156 10.90 -0.78 1.15
C SER A 156 10.37 -1.63 -0.01
N HIS A 157 10.63 -1.23 -1.25
CA HIS A 157 10.25 -1.98 -2.45
C HIS A 157 11.27 -3.07 -2.81
N GLY A 158 12.12 -3.50 -1.87
CA GLY A 158 12.99 -4.66 -2.04
C GLY A 158 12.21 -5.94 -2.35
N TRP A 159 12.73 -6.75 -3.27
CA TRP A 159 12.13 -8.03 -3.66
C TRP A 159 13.18 -9.09 -4.01
N THR A 160 12.77 -10.36 -3.99
CA THR A 160 13.61 -11.49 -4.41
C THR A 160 12.78 -12.53 -5.13
N LEU A 161 13.21 -12.89 -6.34
CA LEU A 161 12.59 -13.97 -7.11
C LEU A 161 13.24 -15.31 -6.76
N MET A 162 12.43 -16.29 -6.37
CA MET A 162 12.88 -17.64 -6.06
C MET A 162 12.90 -18.53 -7.30
N GLU A 163 13.72 -19.59 -7.27
CA GLU A 163 13.87 -20.55 -8.38
C GLU A 163 12.56 -21.27 -8.75
N ASP A 164 11.63 -21.42 -7.80
CA ASP A 164 10.31 -22.01 -8.01
C ASP A 164 9.28 -21.04 -8.59
N GLY A 165 9.68 -19.80 -8.89
CA GLY A 165 8.81 -18.77 -9.44
C GLY A 165 7.90 -18.10 -8.40
N ARG A 166 8.21 -18.18 -7.10
CA ARG A 166 7.59 -17.32 -6.09
C ARG A 166 8.40 -16.03 -5.90
N LEU A 167 7.70 -14.93 -5.64
CA LEU A 167 8.32 -13.64 -5.36
C LEU A 167 8.21 -13.32 -3.87
N LEU A 168 9.34 -13.08 -3.21
CA LEU A 168 9.37 -12.60 -1.82
C LEU A 168 9.45 -11.08 -1.83
N ARG A 169 8.46 -10.42 -1.23
CA ARG A 169 8.45 -8.97 -0.98
C ARG A 169 9.08 -8.69 0.39
N HIS A 170 10.03 -7.75 0.44
CA HIS A 170 10.86 -7.56 1.64
C HIS A 170 10.17 -6.78 2.76
N PHE A 171 9.35 -5.77 2.41
CA PHE A 171 8.68 -4.91 3.39
C PHE A 171 7.80 -5.68 4.39
N ASP A 172 7.02 -6.63 3.90
CA ASP A 172 6.07 -7.42 4.71
C ASP A 172 6.44 -8.90 4.81
N GLN A 173 7.56 -9.31 4.20
CA GLN A 173 8.01 -10.71 4.11
C GLN A 173 6.94 -11.63 3.49
N LYS A 174 6.05 -11.09 2.65
CA LYS A 174 5.01 -11.87 1.97
C LYS A 174 5.59 -12.58 0.76
N SER A 175 5.35 -13.89 0.68
CA SER A 175 5.67 -14.71 -0.49
C SER A 175 4.49 -14.73 -1.44
N LEU A 176 4.59 -14.02 -2.55
CA LEU A 176 3.60 -13.97 -3.62
C LEU A 176 3.79 -15.16 -4.56
N SER A 177 2.69 -15.88 -4.79
CA SER A 177 2.61 -16.92 -5.81
C SER A 177 2.55 -16.31 -7.20
N LYS A 178 2.79 -17.11 -8.24
CA LYS A 178 2.68 -16.63 -9.62
C LYS A 178 1.35 -15.97 -9.88
N GLN A 179 0.25 -16.39 -9.28
CA GLN A 179 -1.08 -15.80 -9.40
C GLN A 179 -1.14 -14.30 -9.04
N GLU A 180 -0.32 -13.85 -8.08
CA GLU A 180 -0.43 -12.55 -7.42
C GLU A 180 0.52 -11.49 -8.00
N TYR A 181 1.50 -11.89 -8.81
CA TYR A 181 2.49 -10.98 -9.40
C TYR A 181 2.81 -11.32 -10.86
N CYS A 182 3.37 -10.36 -11.57
CA CYS A 182 3.95 -10.59 -12.89
C CYS A 182 5.09 -9.59 -13.13
N LEU A 183 6.07 -9.94 -13.98
CA LEU A 183 7.18 -9.05 -14.32
C LEU A 183 6.89 -8.28 -15.60
N GLN A 184 7.24 -7.00 -15.67
CA GLN A 184 7.14 -6.23 -16.92
C GLN A 184 8.23 -5.16 -16.98
N PRO A 185 8.76 -4.83 -18.17
CA PRO A 185 9.61 -3.67 -18.33
C PRO A 185 8.86 -2.41 -17.89
N HIS A 186 9.49 -1.60 -17.04
CA HIS A 186 8.93 -0.36 -16.55
C HIS A 186 10.01 0.74 -16.53
N PRO A 187 9.68 1.97 -16.96
CA PRO A 187 10.60 3.10 -16.85
C PRO A 187 10.69 3.55 -15.38
N ILE A 188 11.90 3.54 -14.82
CA ILE A 188 12.21 4.01 -13.47
C ILE A 188 13.13 5.22 -13.56
N SER A 189 12.93 6.20 -12.68
CA SER A 189 13.85 7.35 -12.56
C SER A 189 15.15 6.90 -11.91
N ALA A 190 16.30 7.14 -12.55
CA ALA A 190 17.62 6.76 -12.05
C ALA A 190 18.43 7.96 -11.54
N GLY A 191 17.77 9.08 -11.25
CA GLY A 191 18.40 10.36 -10.93
C GLY A 191 18.86 11.14 -12.17
N ASP A 192 19.11 12.45 -12.02
CA ASP A 192 19.54 13.37 -13.08
C ASP A 192 18.64 13.41 -14.34
N ASN A 193 17.30 13.38 -14.19
CA ASN A 193 16.35 13.32 -15.31
C ASN A 193 16.55 12.14 -16.28
N LYS A 194 17.24 11.08 -15.85
CA LYS A 194 17.43 9.88 -16.65
C LYS A 194 16.41 8.83 -16.24
N THR A 195 15.67 8.35 -17.22
CA THR A 195 14.82 7.17 -17.06
C THR A 195 15.57 5.95 -17.55
N VAL A 196 15.56 4.89 -16.74
CA VAL A 196 16.11 3.58 -17.08
C VAL A 196 14.96 2.60 -17.12
N ILE A 197 14.86 1.86 -18.22
CA ILE A 197 13.86 0.80 -18.34
C ILE A 197 14.47 -0.46 -17.75
N THR A 198 13.81 -1.03 -16.75
CA THR A 198 14.23 -2.27 -16.09
C THR A 198 13.04 -3.18 -15.86
N LEU A 199 13.31 -4.46 -15.64
CA LEU A 199 12.29 -5.44 -15.36
C LEU A 199 11.91 -5.40 -13.88
N VAL A 200 10.65 -5.08 -13.58
CA VAL A 200 10.13 -5.01 -12.21
C VAL A 200 8.90 -5.88 -12.02
N PRO A 201 8.69 -6.40 -10.80
CA PRO A 201 7.45 -7.09 -10.46
C PRO A 201 6.35 -6.06 -10.23
N HIS A 202 5.21 -6.32 -10.86
CA HIS A 202 3.93 -5.72 -10.58
C HIS A 202 3.12 -6.72 -9.75
N ASN A 203 2.50 -6.25 -8.68
CA ASN A 203 1.61 -7.04 -7.84
C ASN A 203 0.34 -6.26 -7.55
N CYS A 204 -0.71 -6.98 -7.15
CA CYS A 204 -1.95 -6.35 -6.78
C CYS A 204 -1.83 -5.48 -5.54
N ASN A 205 -2.62 -4.41 -5.53
CA ASN A 205 -2.97 -3.74 -4.28
C ASN A 205 -3.73 -4.77 -3.44
N ASP A 206 -3.04 -5.38 -2.48
CA ASP A 206 -3.68 -6.29 -1.54
C ASP A 206 -4.83 -5.52 -0.85
N PRO A 207 -6.11 -5.93 -1.01
CA PRO A 207 -7.11 -5.50 -0.06
C PRO A 207 -6.62 -6.04 1.29
N PRO A 208 -6.44 -5.21 2.33
CA PRO A 208 -5.88 -5.72 3.56
C PRO A 208 -6.83 -6.81 4.08
N GLU A 209 -6.36 -8.06 4.23
CA GLU A 209 -7.15 -9.13 4.88
C GLU A 209 -7.62 -8.70 6.29
N SER A 210 -6.96 -7.71 6.87
CA SER A 210 -7.28 -7.06 8.14
C SER A 210 -8.14 -5.79 8.02
N GLN A 211 -8.55 -5.34 6.83
CA GLN A 211 -9.32 -4.10 6.66
C GLN A 211 -10.67 -4.20 7.37
N LEU A 212 -11.32 -5.37 7.26
CA LEU A 212 -12.55 -5.66 8.00
C LEU A 212 -12.33 -5.57 9.51
N LEU A 213 -11.25 -6.17 10.03
CA LEU A 213 -10.90 -6.13 11.45
C LEU A 213 -10.61 -4.70 11.92
N TYR A 214 -9.83 -3.93 11.16
CA TYR A 214 -9.53 -2.54 11.46
C TYR A 214 -10.79 -1.67 11.45
N ASN A 215 -11.69 -1.87 10.49
CA ASN A 215 -12.97 -1.16 10.42
C ASN A 215 -13.86 -1.48 11.64
N ILE A 216 -13.91 -2.75 12.06
CA ILE A 216 -14.63 -3.16 13.27
C ILE A 216 -14.03 -2.49 14.52
N LEU A 217 -12.71 -2.49 14.66
CA LEU A 217 -12.03 -1.86 15.79
C LEU A 217 -12.27 -0.33 15.82
N ARG A 218 -12.18 0.35 14.67
CA ARG A 218 -12.48 1.78 14.54
C ARG A 218 -13.93 2.09 14.93
N LEU A 219 -14.90 1.30 14.47
CA LEU A 219 -16.31 1.43 14.83
C LEU A 219 -16.54 1.29 16.34
N LEU A 220 -15.91 0.28 16.95
CA LEU A 220 -15.99 0.06 18.39
C LEU A 220 -15.42 1.26 19.17
N SER A 221 -14.26 1.78 18.74
CA SER A 221 -13.67 2.98 19.33
C SER A 221 -14.58 4.20 19.21
N ILE A 222 -15.20 4.44 18.06
CA ILE A 222 -16.16 5.55 17.83
C ILE A 222 -17.33 5.48 18.83
N ILE A 223 -17.91 4.29 19.02
CA ILE A 223 -19.02 4.08 19.95
C ILE A 223 -18.58 4.39 21.39
N CYS A 224 -17.40 3.92 21.80
CA CYS A 224 -16.84 4.20 23.14
C CYS A 224 -16.54 5.70 23.35
N LEU A 225 -15.97 6.38 22.36
CA LEU A 225 -15.69 7.82 22.41
C LEU A 225 -16.98 8.64 22.55
N LEU A 226 -17.99 8.34 21.73
CA LEU A 226 -19.32 8.97 21.80
C LEU A 226 -19.95 8.79 23.19
N SER A 227 -19.96 7.56 23.70
CA SER A 227 -20.50 7.25 25.03
C SER A 227 -19.80 8.06 26.12
N THR A 228 -18.47 8.20 26.02
CA THR A 228 -17.69 8.97 26.98
C THR A 228 -18.02 10.46 26.92
N ILE A 229 -18.10 11.04 25.72
CA ILE A 229 -18.46 12.45 25.52
C ILE A 229 -19.85 12.73 26.12
N ILE A 230 -20.82 11.86 25.86
CA ILE A 230 -22.19 11.96 26.38
C ILE A 230 -22.16 12.02 27.93
N VAL A 231 -21.48 11.09 28.58
CA VAL A 231 -21.38 11.05 30.06
C VAL A 231 -20.77 12.34 30.63
N TYR A 232 -19.70 12.83 30.01
CA TYR A 232 -19.03 14.07 30.44
C TYR A 232 -19.90 15.32 30.25
N LEU A 233 -20.78 15.35 29.25
CA LEU A 233 -21.70 16.46 29.02
C LEU A 233 -22.92 16.42 29.95
N PHE A 234 -23.47 15.23 30.25
CA PHE A 234 -24.65 15.07 31.09
C PHE A 234 -24.37 15.29 32.58
N ILE A 235 -23.20 14.89 33.08
CA ILE A 235 -22.87 15.01 34.49
C ILE A 235 -22.30 16.42 34.75
N PRO A 236 -23.06 17.36 35.37
CA PRO A 236 -22.60 18.72 35.58
C PRO A 236 -21.36 18.81 36.48
N LYS A 237 -21.16 17.81 37.36
CA LYS A 237 -19.97 17.70 38.22
C LYS A 237 -18.68 17.42 37.46
N LEU A 238 -18.75 16.86 36.25
CA LEU A 238 -17.59 16.58 35.39
C LEU A 238 -17.27 17.73 34.42
N ARG A 239 -18.16 18.71 34.27
CA ARG A 239 -18.01 19.89 33.40
C ARG A 239 -17.10 20.97 33.99
N ASN A 240 -16.00 20.54 34.62
CA ASN A 240 -14.94 21.42 35.10
C ASN A 240 -13.97 21.75 33.96
N LEU A 241 -13.03 22.68 34.17
CA LEU A 241 -12.04 23.08 33.15
C LEU A 241 -11.35 21.86 32.50
N HIS A 242 -10.87 20.93 33.33
CA HIS A 242 -10.24 19.68 32.88
C HIS A 242 -11.19 18.81 32.04
N GLY A 243 -12.44 18.66 32.49
CA GLY A 243 -13.44 17.89 31.76
C GLY A 243 -13.81 18.50 30.41
N CYS A 244 -13.88 19.84 30.32
CA CYS A 244 -14.10 20.51 29.03
C CYS A 244 -12.93 20.29 28.05
N CYS A 245 -11.68 20.37 28.52
CA CYS A 245 -10.50 20.10 27.68
C CYS A 245 -10.47 18.63 27.22
N PHE A 246 -10.76 17.70 28.14
CA PHE A 246 -10.86 16.27 27.82
C PHE A 246 -11.98 15.99 26.81
N THR A 247 -13.14 16.63 26.94
CA THR A 247 -14.22 16.49 25.95
C THR A 247 -13.80 17.00 24.57
N CYS A 248 -13.06 18.11 24.47
CA CYS A 248 -12.54 18.60 23.19
C CYS A 248 -11.53 17.64 22.56
N TYR A 249 -10.63 17.06 23.37
CA TYR A 249 -9.72 15.99 22.95
C TYR A 249 -10.50 14.78 22.38
N MET A 250 -11.47 14.26 23.13
CA MET A 250 -12.26 13.10 22.71
C MET A 250 -13.09 13.40 21.45
N ALA A 251 -13.62 14.62 21.31
CA ALA A 251 -14.34 15.05 20.11
C ALA A 251 -13.42 15.11 18.88
N SER A 252 -12.19 15.61 19.02
CA SER A 252 -11.22 15.62 17.92
C SER A 252 -10.82 14.21 17.47
N LEU A 253 -10.60 13.28 18.41
CA LEU A 253 -10.36 11.86 18.08
C LEU A 253 -11.56 11.19 17.42
N LEU A 254 -12.77 11.49 17.89
CA LEU A 254 -14.00 10.99 17.30
C LEU A 254 -14.12 11.40 15.83
N ILE A 255 -13.86 12.67 15.51
CA ILE A 255 -13.86 13.18 14.14
C ILE A 255 -12.79 12.47 13.31
N ALA A 256 -11.57 12.33 13.83
CA ALA A 256 -10.49 11.65 13.11
C ALA A 256 -10.84 10.18 12.78
N TYR A 257 -11.32 9.40 13.75
CA TYR A 257 -11.73 8.01 13.51
C TYR A 257 -12.93 7.89 12.59
N ALA A 258 -13.89 8.82 12.66
CA ALA A 258 -15.03 8.85 11.73
C ALA A 258 -14.56 9.08 10.28
N LEU A 259 -13.65 10.03 10.05
CA LEU A 259 -13.11 10.30 8.71
C LEU A 259 -12.26 9.15 8.17
N LEU A 260 -11.49 8.46 9.03
CA LEU A 260 -10.76 7.25 8.65
C LEU A 260 -11.69 6.08 8.29
N LEU A 261 -12.81 5.95 9.00
CA LEU A 261 -13.81 4.97 8.66
C LEU A 261 -14.43 5.30 7.30
N VAL A 262 -14.80 6.55 7.08
CA VAL A 262 -15.41 7.02 5.83
C VAL A 262 -14.46 6.84 4.63
N ASP A 263 -13.18 7.13 4.79
CA ASP A 263 -12.13 6.87 3.77
C ASP A 263 -12.05 5.39 3.35
N SER A 264 -12.44 4.47 4.25
CA SER A 264 -12.43 3.04 3.96
C SER A 264 -13.55 2.60 2.99
N TRP A 265 -14.51 3.47 2.66
CA TRP A 265 -15.64 3.22 1.75
C TRP A 265 -15.57 4.08 0.47
N LYS A 266 -14.36 4.45 0.03
CA LYS A 266 -14.10 5.48 -0.99
C LYS A 266 -14.43 5.11 -2.45
N GLU A 267 -15.17 4.04 -2.72
CA GLU A 267 -15.28 3.43 -4.07
C GLU A 267 -15.67 4.40 -5.20
N ASP A 268 -16.33 5.54 -4.91
CA ASP A 268 -16.74 6.54 -5.93
C ASP A 268 -16.50 8.01 -5.53
N TRP A 269 -15.42 8.33 -4.82
CA TRP A 269 -15.21 9.70 -4.34
C TRP A 269 -14.63 10.66 -5.39
N SER A 270 -15.24 11.84 -5.50
CA SER A 270 -14.65 12.95 -6.28
C SER A 270 -13.37 13.46 -5.63
N LYS A 271 -12.39 13.91 -6.45
CA LYS A 271 -11.10 14.47 -5.99
C LYS A 271 -11.29 15.54 -4.91
N SER A 272 -12.29 16.43 -5.06
CA SER A 272 -12.56 17.49 -4.08
C SER A 272 -13.05 16.97 -2.73
N MET A 273 -13.88 15.93 -2.70
CA MET A 273 -14.34 15.33 -1.43
C MET A 273 -13.20 14.58 -0.73
N CYS A 274 -12.35 13.92 -1.50
CA CYS A 274 -11.15 13.25 -1.04
C CYS A 274 -10.17 14.22 -0.35
N GLN A 275 -9.90 15.37 -0.99
CA GLN A 275 -9.07 16.44 -0.43
C GLN A 275 -9.67 17.04 0.86
N LEU A 276 -10.98 17.34 0.84
CA LEU A 276 -11.66 17.87 2.01
C LEU A 276 -11.56 16.90 3.20
N ASN A 277 -11.80 15.61 2.98
CA ASN A 277 -11.68 14.59 4.01
C ASN A 277 -10.26 14.54 4.60
N GLY A 278 -9.23 14.57 3.75
CA GLY A 278 -7.83 14.57 4.17
C GLY A 278 -7.47 15.79 5.02
N TYR A 279 -7.84 17.02 4.61
CA TYR A 279 -7.52 18.22 5.38
C TYR A 279 -8.29 18.31 6.70
N VAL A 280 -9.57 17.92 6.73
CA VAL A 280 -10.35 17.86 7.98
C VAL A 280 -9.81 16.77 8.90
N GLY A 281 -9.39 15.62 8.34
CA GLY A 281 -8.74 14.54 9.08
C GLY A 281 -7.45 15.00 9.74
N TYR A 282 -6.58 15.67 8.98
CA TYR A 282 -5.33 16.25 9.49
C TYR A 282 -5.59 17.26 10.61
N PHE A 283 -6.52 18.18 10.41
CA PHE A 283 -6.91 19.15 11.44
C PHE A 283 -7.37 18.47 12.72
N ALA A 284 -8.20 17.42 12.63
CA ALA A 284 -8.71 16.69 13.78
C ALA A 284 -7.59 15.96 14.54
N VAL A 285 -6.66 15.32 13.82
CA VAL A 285 -5.50 14.65 14.42
C VAL A 285 -4.60 15.66 15.14
N MET A 286 -4.23 16.76 14.49
CA MET A 286 -3.40 17.80 15.10
C MET A 286 -4.07 18.46 16.31
N ALA A 287 -5.37 18.73 16.22
CA ALA A 287 -6.14 19.23 17.35
C ALA A 287 -6.10 18.25 18.54
N SER A 288 -6.18 16.94 18.30
CA SER A 288 -6.13 15.93 19.37
C SER A 288 -4.80 15.95 20.14
N PHE A 289 -3.67 16.04 19.43
CA PHE A 289 -2.34 16.15 20.05
C PHE A 289 -2.18 17.46 20.84
N LEU A 290 -2.68 18.57 20.30
CA LEU A 290 -2.61 19.87 20.98
C LEU A 290 -3.50 19.89 22.23
N TRP A 291 -4.69 19.29 22.19
CA TRP A 291 -5.54 19.15 23.38
C TRP A 291 -4.89 18.24 24.43
N LEU A 292 -4.25 17.13 24.03
CA LEU A 292 -3.50 16.27 24.95
C LEU A 292 -2.33 17.03 25.61
N THR A 293 -1.66 17.90 24.83
CA THR A 293 -0.60 18.78 25.33
C THR A 293 -1.15 19.79 26.34
N VAL A 294 -2.28 20.44 26.04
CA VAL A 294 -2.97 21.36 26.96
C VAL A 294 -3.36 20.66 28.26
N ILE A 295 -3.91 19.45 28.20
CA ILE A 295 -4.30 18.67 29.38
C ILE A 295 -3.07 18.34 30.22
N SER A 296 -1.98 17.90 29.58
CA SER A 296 -0.72 17.58 30.26
C SER A 296 -0.11 18.82 30.93
N PHE A 297 -0.14 19.97 30.26
CA PHE A 297 0.30 21.24 30.81
C PHE A 297 -0.59 21.71 31.98
N ASP A 298 -1.91 21.58 31.87
CA ASP A 298 -2.84 21.94 32.95
C ASP A 298 -2.58 21.11 34.21
N LEU A 299 -2.40 19.79 34.05
CA LEU A 299 -2.02 18.87 35.13
C LEU A 299 -0.66 19.23 35.75
N TRP A 300 0.36 19.45 34.93
CA TRP A 300 1.67 19.90 35.39
C TRP A 300 1.59 21.21 36.17
N SER A 301 0.84 22.19 35.66
CA SER A 301 0.67 23.49 36.32
C SER A 301 -0.06 23.36 37.66
N SER A 302 -1.03 22.45 37.75
CA SER A 302 -1.80 22.15 38.96
C SER A 302 -0.92 21.54 40.05
N PHE A 303 0.00 20.64 39.69
CA PHE A 303 0.93 20.03 40.65
C PHE A 303 2.10 20.94 41.03
N ARG A 304 2.57 21.78 40.11
CA ARG A 304 3.79 22.57 40.32
C ARG A 304 3.59 23.72 41.29
N SER A 305 2.38 24.22 41.52
CA SER A 305 2.24 25.50 42.23
C SER A 305 0.80 25.78 42.68
N ASN A 306 0.50 26.34 43.86
CA ASN A 306 1.09 27.53 44.49
C ASN A 306 1.38 28.72 43.53
N ASN A 307 0.93 28.68 42.26
CA ASN A 307 1.20 29.72 41.26
C ASN A 307 0.04 30.69 41.35
N TYR A 308 0.14 31.59 42.32
CA TYR A 308 -0.86 32.62 42.61
C TYR A 308 -1.29 33.39 41.34
N ASN A 309 -0.36 33.59 40.39
CA ASN A 309 -0.61 34.27 39.12
C ASN A 309 -1.53 33.52 38.15
N VAL A 310 -1.41 32.19 38.07
CA VAL A 310 -2.30 31.39 37.20
C VAL A 310 -3.66 31.23 37.90
N GLN A 311 -3.66 31.02 39.22
CA GLN A 311 -4.86 30.95 40.09
C GLN A 311 -5.72 32.21 40.10
N ARG A 312 -5.19 33.34 39.63
CA ARG A 312 -5.91 34.61 39.50
C ARG A 312 -6.99 34.62 38.43
N TYR A 313 -6.87 33.79 37.39
CA TYR A 313 -7.83 33.77 36.27
C TYR A 313 -9.00 32.81 36.52
N THR A 314 -10.20 33.22 36.11
CA THR A 314 -11.39 32.37 36.18
C THR A 314 -11.22 31.13 35.28
N PRO A 315 -11.78 29.97 35.64
CA PRO A 315 -11.66 28.74 34.84
C PRO A 315 -12.18 28.91 33.41
N ARG A 316 -13.19 29.76 33.21
CA ARG A 316 -13.72 30.09 31.87
C ARG A 316 -12.70 30.82 30.99
N TYR A 317 -11.96 31.78 31.55
CA TYR A 317 -10.95 32.52 30.81
C TYR A 317 -9.77 31.63 30.42
N ARG A 318 -9.34 30.73 31.31
CA ARG A 318 -8.30 29.74 30.98
C ARG A 318 -8.73 28.81 29.86
N PHE A 319 -9.97 28.30 29.91
CA PHE A 319 -10.51 27.47 28.83
C PHE A 319 -10.50 28.18 27.48
N LEU A 320 -10.84 29.47 27.44
CA LEU A 320 -10.80 30.26 26.21
C LEU A 320 -9.37 30.39 25.65
N ILE A 321 -8.37 30.64 26.49
CA ILE A 321 -6.96 30.69 26.06
C ILE A 321 -6.52 29.33 25.51
N TYR A 322 -6.80 28.25 26.24
CA TYR A 322 -6.45 26.89 25.82
C TYR A 322 -7.13 26.51 24.50
N SER A 323 -8.40 26.86 24.35
CA SER A 323 -9.17 26.63 23.13
C SER A 323 -8.60 27.40 21.94
N LEU A 324 -8.29 28.69 22.12
CA LEU A 324 -7.68 29.52 21.08
C LEU A 324 -6.32 28.98 20.65
N TYR A 325 -5.51 28.52 21.62
CA TYR A 325 -4.23 27.88 21.35
C TYR A 325 -4.39 26.58 20.56
N ALA A 326 -5.16 25.62 21.08
CA ALA A 326 -5.25 24.29 20.47
C ALA A 326 -5.89 24.33 19.06
N TRP A 327 -7.01 25.03 18.90
CA TRP A 327 -7.66 25.14 17.60
C TRP A 327 -6.90 26.05 16.64
N GLY A 328 -6.34 27.16 17.13
CA GLY A 328 -5.60 28.11 16.30
C GLY A 328 -4.31 27.52 15.74
N VAL A 329 -3.53 26.82 16.56
CA VAL A 329 -2.31 26.14 16.11
C VAL A 329 -2.64 24.98 15.17
N ALA A 330 -3.68 24.18 15.46
CA ALA A 330 -4.12 23.13 14.53
C ALA A 330 -4.50 23.70 13.15
N ALA A 331 -5.29 24.79 13.13
CA ALA A 331 -5.71 25.44 11.90
C ALA A 331 -4.51 26.04 11.12
N LEU A 332 -3.54 26.62 11.83
CA LEU A 332 -2.32 27.15 11.21
C LEU A 332 -1.51 26.04 10.53
N LEU A 333 -1.33 24.90 11.21
CA LEU A 333 -0.61 23.75 10.64
C LEU A 333 -1.35 23.18 9.41
N THR A 334 -2.68 23.02 9.49
CA THR A 334 -3.48 22.59 8.33
C THR A 334 -3.39 23.58 7.17
N LEU A 335 -3.37 24.89 7.44
CA LEU A 335 -3.22 25.91 6.40
C LEU A 335 -1.85 25.81 5.70
N ILE A 336 -0.77 25.57 6.46
CA ILE A 336 0.56 25.34 5.89
C ILE A 336 0.54 24.13 4.95
N VAL A 337 -0.07 23.02 5.37
CA VAL A 337 -0.22 21.81 4.54
C VAL A 337 -0.96 22.14 3.24
N ILE A 338 -2.09 22.86 3.30
CA ILE A 338 -2.86 23.25 2.10
C ILE A 338 -2.02 24.14 1.16
N ILE A 339 -1.28 25.10 1.70
CA ILE A 339 -0.45 26.01 0.90
C ILE A 339 0.67 25.23 0.21
N VAL A 340 1.35 24.34 0.92
CA VAL A 340 2.42 23.49 0.38
C VAL A 340 1.86 22.59 -0.72
N ASP A 341 0.74 21.92 -0.47
CA ASP A 341 0.08 21.04 -1.45
C ASP A 341 -0.30 21.81 -2.74
N TYR A 342 -0.81 23.05 -2.62
CA TYR A 342 -1.15 23.88 -3.79
C TYR A 342 0.07 24.47 -4.52
N LYS A 343 1.16 24.76 -3.81
CA LYS A 343 2.37 25.38 -4.39
C LYS A 343 3.29 24.38 -5.06
N LEU A 344 3.33 23.16 -4.55
CA LEU A 344 4.16 22.09 -5.08
C LEU A 344 3.51 21.37 -6.27
N ASP A 345 2.18 21.42 -6.43
CA ASP A 345 1.47 20.84 -7.60
C ASP A 345 1.83 21.55 -8.94
N ASP A 346 2.53 22.69 -8.91
CA ASP A 346 2.76 23.55 -10.08
C ASP A 346 4.24 23.71 -10.48
N ASN A 347 5.22 23.14 -9.74
CA ASN A 347 6.65 23.26 -10.07
C ASN A 347 7.48 22.01 -9.72
N ASP A 348 8.15 21.47 -10.74
CA ASP A 348 9.34 20.62 -10.73
C ASP A 348 9.32 19.26 -9.99
N ASP A 349 9.70 18.21 -10.73
CA ASP A 349 9.73 16.78 -10.36
C ASP A 349 10.73 16.41 -9.24
N ASP A 350 11.46 17.37 -8.67
CA ASP A 350 12.49 17.17 -7.65
C ASP A 350 12.00 17.31 -6.19
N GLU A 351 10.73 17.72 -5.94
CA GLU A 351 10.21 18.00 -4.59
C GLU A 351 9.13 17.03 -4.07
N LEU A 352 9.01 15.82 -4.65
CA LEU A 352 8.03 14.81 -4.22
C LEU A 352 8.15 14.39 -2.73
N PHE A 353 9.31 14.59 -2.10
CA PHE A 353 9.56 14.22 -0.70
C PHE A 353 8.92 15.15 0.35
N TRP A 354 8.57 16.39 -0.03
CA TRP A 354 7.95 17.36 0.87
C TRP A 354 6.43 17.46 0.72
N MET A 355 5.88 16.85 -0.34
CA MET A 355 4.46 16.89 -0.65
C MET A 355 3.66 15.99 0.31
N PRO A 356 2.70 16.54 1.07
CA PRO A 356 1.76 15.74 1.86
C PRO A 356 0.80 14.92 0.98
N GLY A 357 0.66 15.28 -0.31
CA GLY A 357 0.07 14.46 -1.36
C GLY A 357 -1.42 14.18 -1.18
N VAL A 358 -2.16 15.14 -0.60
CA VAL A 358 -3.53 14.92 -0.13
C VAL A 358 -4.47 14.84 -1.34
N GLY A 359 -5.07 13.66 -1.56
CA GLY A 359 -5.99 13.45 -2.67
C GLY A 359 -5.35 13.10 -4.02
N LEU A 360 -4.03 12.83 -4.06
CA LEU A 360 -3.33 12.28 -5.24
C LEU A 360 -3.29 10.74 -5.23
N TYR A 361 -3.00 10.14 -4.08
CA TYR A 361 -2.90 8.68 -3.92
C TYR A 361 -3.95 8.12 -2.94
N ASN A 362 -4.28 8.86 -1.89
CA ASN A 362 -5.30 8.51 -0.88
C ASN A 362 -6.01 9.78 -0.38
N CYS A 363 -7.21 9.64 0.21
CA CYS A 363 -7.94 10.76 0.84
C CYS A 363 -7.45 11.06 2.26
N TRP A 364 -6.18 10.77 2.49
CA TRP A 364 -5.49 10.89 3.76
C TRP A 364 -4.07 11.43 3.52
N VAL A 365 -3.53 12.10 4.53
CA VAL A 365 -2.18 12.67 4.48
C VAL A 365 -1.14 11.55 4.56
N LYS A 366 -0.12 11.57 3.69
CA LYS A 366 0.98 10.59 3.74
C LYS A 366 1.81 10.81 5.02
N SER A 367 1.81 9.81 5.90
CA SER A 367 2.52 9.85 7.20
C SER A 367 4.03 10.01 7.06
N ASP A 368 4.59 9.54 5.94
CA ASP A 368 6.06 9.52 5.70
C ASP A 368 6.58 10.85 5.14
N SER A 369 5.71 11.83 4.90
CA SER A 369 6.15 13.14 4.44
C SER A 369 6.91 13.86 5.57
N ARG A 370 8.13 14.34 5.28
CA ARG A 370 8.98 15.03 6.26
C ARG A 370 8.30 16.23 6.90
N LEU A 371 7.42 16.91 6.16
CA LEU A 371 6.58 18.00 6.65
C LEU A 371 5.63 17.55 7.78
N VAL A 372 5.01 16.38 7.64
CA VAL A 372 4.10 15.82 8.64
C VAL A 372 4.87 15.30 9.84
N CYS A 373 6.02 14.62 9.63
CA CYS A 373 6.92 14.26 10.73
C CYS A 373 7.39 15.51 11.51
N ALA A 374 7.77 16.60 10.82
CA ALA A 374 8.19 17.85 11.46
C ALA A 374 7.05 18.55 12.22
N ALA A 375 5.82 18.48 11.70
CA ALA A 375 4.63 19.04 12.36
C ALA A 375 4.17 18.21 13.56
N LEU A 376 4.28 16.88 13.49
CA LEU A 376 3.95 15.95 14.58
C LEU A 376 5.02 15.94 15.67
N PHE A 377 6.29 16.11 15.30
CA PHE A 377 7.44 16.07 16.21
C PHE A 377 8.40 17.25 16.00
N PRO A 378 8.00 18.49 16.36
CA PRO A 378 8.91 19.65 16.27
C PRO A 378 10.16 19.53 17.18
N TRP A 379 10.14 18.58 18.12
CA TRP A 379 11.13 18.41 19.19
C TRP A 379 11.93 17.11 19.09
N SER A 380 11.71 16.27 18.07
CA SER A 380 12.49 15.03 17.91
C SER A 380 13.86 15.29 17.27
N ASN A 381 14.64 16.19 17.85
CA ASN A 381 16.10 16.11 17.74
C ASN A 381 16.59 15.33 18.96
N GLY A 382 16.73 14.02 18.79
CA GLY A 382 17.48 13.16 19.71
C GLY A 382 16.93 13.04 21.13
N SER A 383 15.85 12.29 21.33
CA SER A 383 15.64 11.56 22.60
C SER A 383 14.59 10.48 22.46
N THR A 384 15.01 9.23 22.70
CA THR A 384 14.19 8.01 22.77
C THR A 384 13.02 8.14 23.74
N ASN A 385 11.79 7.91 23.28
CA ASN A 385 10.57 7.86 24.08
C ASN A 385 9.95 6.44 24.01
N PRO A 386 9.42 5.85 25.11
CA PRO A 386 9.23 4.40 25.24
C PRO A 386 7.86 3.85 24.80
N PHE A 387 7.09 4.57 23.97
CA PHE A 387 5.81 4.08 23.45
C PHE A 387 5.96 3.52 22.02
N GLN A 388 6.72 2.42 21.90
CA GLN A 388 6.72 1.57 20.72
C GLN A 388 5.46 0.69 20.74
N HIS A 389 4.39 1.12 20.06
CA HIS A 389 3.40 0.22 19.42
C HIS A 389 2.38 1.04 18.62
N HIS A 390 2.78 1.51 17.44
CA HIS A 390 1.92 1.73 16.26
C HIS A 390 2.81 2.16 15.09
N ASN A 391 2.48 1.70 13.87
CA ASN A 391 3.18 1.97 12.60
C ASN A 391 3.33 3.47 12.22
N VAL A 392 2.93 4.40 13.10
CA VAL A 392 3.19 5.85 12.96
C VAL A 392 4.59 6.21 13.50
N TYR A 393 5.18 5.38 14.36
CA TYR A 393 6.44 5.69 15.06
C TYR A 393 7.71 5.20 14.37
N THR A 394 7.62 4.22 13.46
CA THR A 394 8.81 3.55 12.90
C THR A 394 9.45 4.30 11.72
N ASP A 395 8.68 5.02 10.91
CA ASP A 395 9.22 5.58 9.65
C ASP A 395 9.88 6.96 9.77
N CYS A 396 9.51 7.80 10.76
CA CYS A 396 10.18 9.09 10.94
C CYS A 396 11.64 8.95 11.44
N HIS A 397 12.02 7.81 12.05
CA HIS A 397 13.34 7.65 12.69
C HIS A 397 14.46 7.26 11.70
N SER A 398 14.12 6.63 10.57
CA SER A 398 15.07 6.09 9.58
C SER A 398 15.78 7.17 8.75
N HIS A 399 15.16 8.35 8.60
CA HIS A 399 15.68 9.44 7.76
C HIS A 399 16.34 10.62 8.51
N SER A 400 16.39 10.57 9.84
CA SER A 400 17.08 11.57 10.68
C SER A 400 18.59 11.31 10.83
N GLY A 401 19.11 10.17 10.37
CA GLY A 401 20.52 9.77 10.54
C GLY A 401 21.52 10.39 9.56
N GLY A 402 21.13 11.37 8.74
CA GLY A 402 21.92 11.87 7.61
C GLY A 402 22.81 13.09 7.86
N GLU A 403 22.75 13.75 9.02
CA GLU A 403 23.51 14.98 9.29
C GLU A 403 24.22 14.97 10.65
N GLU A 404 25.05 13.96 10.92
CA GLU A 404 26.08 14.06 11.97
C GLU A 404 27.47 13.96 11.33
N GLY A 405 27.92 15.09 10.81
CA GLY A 405 29.20 15.14 10.11
C GLY A 405 29.82 16.52 10.06
N LEU A 406 29.68 17.37 11.10
CA LEU A 406 30.56 18.54 11.27
C LEU A 406 30.47 19.17 12.67
N ALA A 407 31.62 19.14 13.36
CA ALA A 407 32.07 20.07 14.40
C ALA A 407 31.65 19.84 15.88
N GLU A 408 32.21 18.79 16.49
CA GLU A 408 32.68 18.85 17.89
C GLU A 408 33.84 19.86 18.01
N ARG A 409 33.60 21.03 18.62
CA ARG A 409 34.66 21.79 19.33
C ARG A 409 34.06 22.82 20.29
N CYS A 410 33.79 22.43 21.54
CA CYS A 410 33.78 23.35 22.68
C CYS A 410 33.85 22.63 24.04
N GLY A 411 35.04 22.66 24.66
CA GLY A 411 35.22 22.91 26.10
C GLY A 411 34.99 21.77 27.10
N THR A 412 36.08 21.10 27.50
CA THR A 412 36.22 20.51 28.85
C THR A 412 37.33 21.22 29.62
N ARG A 413 36.94 21.94 30.68
CA ARG A 413 37.80 22.32 31.81
C ARG A 413 36.93 22.41 33.05
N GLY A 414 37.29 21.63 34.08
CA GLY A 414 36.97 21.93 35.48
C GLY A 414 36.07 20.92 36.21
N ALA A 415 36.68 19.85 36.72
CA ALA A 415 36.69 19.52 38.16
C ALA A 415 37.84 18.56 38.42
#